data_AF-A0A941APV1-F1
#
_entry.id   AF-A0A941APV1-F1
#
_cell.length_a   1.000
_cell.length_b   1.000
_cell.length_c   1.000
_cell.angle_alpha   90.00
_cell.angle_beta   90.00
_cell.angle_gamma   90.00
#
_symmetry.space_group_name_H-M   'P 1'
#
loop_
_entity.id
_entity.type
_entity.pdbx_description
1 polymer ?
#
loop_
_entity_poly.entity_id
_entity_poly.type
_entity_poly.pdbx_seq_one_letter_code
_entity_poly.pdbx_strand_id
1 'polypeptide(L)'
;MVKKYGLILILTIAMTACTNEEMVEEEIMKDEKTERDWASISLFDWEKEEIRLPKEEFQDYLHWLSSREDSEIEKAEMIDHKTIDVYFSDNMDELLVDIPEELVVEPTKVYETVASIQDTHLREAYKASTYYQNQIEPTIRYYDNEDQLIVSFNQSAEVRTQEEEERKEQNRTDLGTYGFNQSVMFENFTITFTGGNNIPRRLEDEIYTPKHVVHLGVEFENTSDRKFFASVDLFTITDSWGNELDLYKFDDRLAEFVDPGQAIHGPIYFVASGKGPYELTYRTEESKATWIVEDERVGLD
;
A
#
# COMPACT_ATOMS: atom_id res chain seq x y z
N MET A 1 -16.44 76.75 -55.23
CA MET A 1 -16.47 75.87 -56.41
C MET A 1 -15.57 74.69 -56.11
N VAL A 2 -16.13 73.49 -56.28
CA VAL A 2 -15.70 72.16 -55.80
C VAL A 2 -14.29 71.80 -56.36
N LYS A 3 -13.34 71.29 -55.58
CA LYS A 3 -13.13 69.90 -55.13
C LYS A 3 -12.13 69.91 -53.94
N LYS A 4 -12.45 69.43 -52.72
CA LYS A 4 -12.36 68.02 -52.21
C LYS A 4 -11.10 67.32 -52.74
N TYR A 5 -10.13 66.88 -51.93
CA TYR A 5 -10.17 66.03 -50.72
C TYR A 5 -9.14 66.56 -49.69
N GLY A 6 -9.40 66.62 -48.38
CA GLY A 6 -9.35 65.50 -47.41
C GLY A 6 -7.88 65.07 -47.21
N LEU A 7 -7.20 65.07 -46.06
CA LEU A 7 -7.49 65.01 -44.61
C LEU A 7 -6.17 65.54 -43.96
N ILE A 8 -6.13 66.58 -43.12
CA ILE A 8 -6.12 66.53 -41.63
C ILE A 8 -5.40 65.29 -41.07
N LEU A 9 -4.49 65.32 -40.09
CA LEU A 9 -3.79 66.33 -39.29
C LEU A 9 -2.99 65.49 -38.26
N ILE A 10 -1.67 65.67 -38.20
CA ILE A 10 -0.81 65.93 -37.01
C ILE A 10 -1.01 65.01 -35.76
N LEU A 11 0.03 64.40 -35.17
CA LEU A 11 0.97 64.93 -34.15
C LEU A 11 1.81 63.72 -33.67
N THR A 12 3.10 63.74 -33.30
CA THR A 12 4.19 64.74 -33.16
C THR A 12 5.43 63.87 -32.86
N ILE A 13 6.50 63.89 -33.65
CA ILE A 13 7.79 64.56 -33.41
C ILE A 13 8.06 65.00 -31.96
N ALA A 14 9.08 64.39 -31.33
CA ALA A 14 10.17 65.07 -30.61
C ALA A 14 11.29 64.03 -30.34
N MET A 15 12.38 64.05 -31.11
CA MET A 15 13.61 64.85 -30.86
C MET A 15 14.53 64.17 -29.82
N THR A 16 15.53 63.43 -30.31
CA THR A 16 16.96 63.85 -30.34
C THR A 16 17.56 64.15 -28.96
N ALA A 17 18.40 63.25 -28.48
CA ALA A 17 19.84 63.50 -28.40
C ALA A 17 20.58 62.17 -28.21
N CYS A 18 21.53 61.91 -29.09
CA CYS A 18 22.48 60.81 -29.02
C CYS A 18 23.32 60.89 -27.75
N THR A 19 23.48 59.76 -27.06
CA THR A 19 24.79 59.33 -26.54
C THR A 19 24.75 57.82 -26.32
N ASN A 20 25.65 57.15 -27.04
CA ASN A 20 26.29 55.88 -26.77
C ASN A 20 25.44 54.61 -26.68
N GLU A 21 25.72 53.70 -27.63
CA GLU A 21 25.85 52.25 -27.43
C GLU A 21 25.19 51.71 -26.15
N GLU A 22 23.88 51.50 -26.19
CA GLU A 22 23.28 50.45 -25.39
C GLU A 22 23.59 49.13 -26.11
N MET A 23 24.54 48.41 -25.52
CA MET A 23 24.56 46.95 -25.56
C MET A 23 23.12 46.45 -25.53
N VAL A 24 22.71 45.79 -26.61
CA VAL A 24 21.64 44.79 -26.52
C VAL A 24 22.26 43.67 -25.68
N GLU A 25 22.16 43.80 -24.35
CA GLU A 25 22.09 42.63 -23.49
C GLU A 25 20.80 41.92 -23.91
N GLU A 26 20.95 41.01 -24.88
CA GLU A 26 20.17 39.79 -24.87
C GLU A 26 20.38 39.21 -23.47
N GLU A 27 19.42 39.49 -22.58
CA GLU A 27 19.15 38.69 -21.40
C GLU A 27 18.87 37.28 -21.93
N ILE A 28 19.94 36.52 -22.11
CA ILE A 28 19.91 35.07 -22.14
C ILE A 28 19.38 34.72 -20.74
N MET A 29 18.05 34.58 -20.63
CA MET A 29 17.45 33.74 -19.59
C MET A 29 18.01 32.35 -19.84
N LYS A 30 19.17 32.13 -19.25
CA LYS A 30 19.70 30.81 -18.97
C LYS A 30 18.65 30.22 -18.05
N ASP A 31 17.79 29.37 -18.59
CA ASP A 31 17.03 28.41 -17.79
C ASP A 31 18.08 27.64 -16.99
N GLU A 32 18.38 28.12 -15.79
CA GLU A 32 18.92 27.28 -14.74
C GLU A 32 17.79 26.30 -14.46
N LYS A 33 17.79 25.18 -15.19
CA LYS A 33 17.07 23.97 -14.81
C LYS A 33 17.62 23.64 -13.43
N THR A 34 16.95 24.11 -12.38
CA THR A 34 17.29 23.75 -11.01
C THR A 34 17.07 22.26 -10.94
N GLU A 35 18.16 21.52 -11.04
CA GLU A 35 18.17 20.07 -10.92
C GLU A 35 17.47 19.72 -9.60
N ARG A 36 16.36 18.99 -9.70
CA ARG A 36 15.55 18.69 -8.54
C ARG A 36 16.33 17.70 -7.67
N ASP A 37 16.33 17.95 -6.37
CA ASP A 37 16.90 16.99 -5.41
C ASP A 37 15.97 15.78 -5.26
N TRP A 38 16.06 14.85 -6.19
CA TRP A 38 15.23 13.65 -6.23
C TRP A 38 15.37 12.77 -4.97
N ALA A 39 16.54 12.82 -4.30
CA ALA A 39 16.78 12.06 -3.07
C ALA A 39 15.97 12.59 -1.88
N SER A 40 15.48 13.84 -1.95
CA SER A 40 14.65 14.44 -0.90
C SER A 40 13.17 14.03 -0.96
N ILE A 41 12.72 13.42 -2.06
CA ILE A 41 11.31 13.08 -2.28
C ILE A 41 11.06 11.65 -1.78
N SER A 42 10.33 11.52 -0.68
CA SER A 42 9.87 10.22 -0.18
C SER A 42 8.63 9.73 -0.92
N LEU A 43 8.24 8.48 -0.66
CA LEU A 43 7.02 7.89 -1.24
C LEU A 43 5.75 8.69 -0.93
N PHE A 44 5.71 9.38 0.22
CA PHE A 44 4.53 10.11 0.67
C PHE A 44 4.48 11.55 0.15
N ASP A 45 5.59 12.08 -0.36
CA ASP A 45 5.68 13.48 -0.76
C ASP A 45 5.00 13.74 -2.11
N TRP A 46 4.93 12.72 -2.99
CA TRP A 46 4.29 12.82 -4.30
C TRP A 46 2.85 13.35 -4.24
N GLU A 47 2.04 12.76 -3.36
CA GLU A 47 0.66 13.18 -3.16
C GLU A 47 0.57 14.40 -2.25
N LYS A 48 1.29 14.40 -1.13
CA LYS A 48 1.20 15.43 -0.09
C LYS A 48 1.66 16.81 -0.57
N GLU A 49 2.70 16.86 -1.39
CA GLU A 49 3.24 18.11 -1.97
C GLU A 49 2.65 18.40 -3.36
N GLU A 50 1.69 17.60 -3.81
CA GLU A 50 1.06 17.68 -5.13
C GLU A 50 2.07 17.79 -6.27
N ILE A 51 3.14 17.00 -6.20
CA ILE A 51 4.24 17.07 -7.15
C ILE A 51 3.72 16.76 -8.56
N ARG A 52 4.12 17.57 -9.53
CA ARG A 52 3.82 17.37 -10.95
C ARG A 52 5.10 17.39 -11.78
N LEU A 53 5.24 16.42 -12.68
CA LEU A 53 6.42 16.25 -13.52
C LEU A 53 6.05 16.43 -15.01
N PRO A 54 6.56 17.47 -15.68
CA PRO A 54 6.67 17.47 -17.14
C PRO A 54 7.40 16.22 -17.64
N LYS A 55 7.19 15.84 -18.91
CA LYS A 55 7.81 14.63 -19.49
C LYS A 55 9.33 14.63 -19.32
N GLU A 56 9.97 15.77 -19.53
CA GLU A 56 11.41 15.94 -19.41
C GLU A 56 11.89 15.72 -17.97
N GLU A 57 11.16 16.25 -16.98
CA GLU A 57 11.51 16.02 -15.56
C GLU A 57 11.29 14.57 -15.13
N PHE A 58 10.29 13.88 -15.69
CA PHE A 58 10.14 12.45 -15.44
C PHE A 58 11.29 11.64 -16.06
N GLN A 59 11.77 12.01 -17.25
CA GLN A 59 12.96 11.40 -17.85
C GLN A 59 14.23 11.70 -17.03
N ASP A 60 14.37 12.91 -16.49
CA ASP A 60 15.46 13.24 -15.58
C ASP A 60 15.40 12.38 -14.31
N TYR A 61 14.20 12.13 -13.76
CA TYR A 61 14.01 11.24 -12.62
C TYR A 61 14.42 9.79 -12.94
N LEU A 62 14.05 9.25 -14.11
CA LEU A 62 14.49 7.91 -14.54
C LEU A 62 16.01 7.85 -14.67
N HIS A 63 16.63 8.89 -15.24
CA HIS A 63 18.07 8.97 -15.34
C HIS A 63 18.74 9.02 -13.96
N TRP A 64 18.18 9.80 -13.03
CA TRP A 64 18.65 9.87 -11.66
C TRP A 64 18.63 8.51 -10.95
N LEU A 65 17.55 7.72 -11.11
CA LEU A 65 17.46 6.36 -10.56
C LEU A 65 18.65 5.48 -11.00
N SER A 66 19.07 5.59 -12.26
CA SER A 66 20.22 4.86 -12.79
C SER A 66 21.59 5.45 -12.45
N SER A 67 21.67 6.73 -12.06
CA SER A 67 22.95 7.43 -11.90
C SER A 67 23.51 7.39 -10.49
N ARG A 68 22.81 6.78 -9.53
CA ARG A 68 23.30 6.71 -8.14
C ARG A 68 24.41 5.66 -8.04
N GLU A 69 25.51 6.01 -7.37
CA GLU A 69 26.65 5.10 -7.16
C GLU A 69 26.26 3.83 -6.37
N ASP A 70 25.23 3.92 -5.55
CA ASP A 70 24.68 2.84 -4.73
C ASP A 70 23.41 2.20 -5.35
N SER A 71 23.10 2.50 -6.61
CA SER A 71 21.87 2.00 -7.24
C SER A 71 21.97 0.51 -7.58
N GLU A 72 20.93 -0.22 -7.19
CA GLU A 72 20.64 -1.53 -7.77
C GLU A 72 20.20 -1.45 -9.24
N ILE A 73 19.88 -0.25 -9.75
CA ILE A 73 19.38 -0.02 -11.11
C ILE A 73 20.51 0.52 -12.00
N GLU A 74 20.86 -0.19 -13.07
CA GLU A 74 21.79 0.30 -14.10
C GLU A 74 21.11 1.28 -15.04
N LYS A 75 19.84 1.02 -15.39
CA LYS A 75 19.12 1.79 -16.40
C LYS A 75 17.62 1.76 -16.14
N ALA A 76 16.95 2.89 -16.30
CA ALA A 76 15.50 2.96 -16.37
C ALA A 76 15.08 3.83 -17.57
N GLU A 77 14.18 3.36 -18.41
CA GLU A 77 13.74 4.10 -19.58
C GLU A 77 12.27 3.86 -19.96
N MET A 78 11.66 4.89 -20.54
CA MET A 78 10.36 4.77 -21.18
C MET A 78 10.50 4.11 -22.55
N ILE A 79 9.86 2.97 -22.74
CA ILE A 79 9.78 2.30 -24.05
C ILE A 79 8.65 2.90 -24.89
N ASP A 80 7.53 3.19 -24.22
CA ASP A 80 6.41 3.91 -24.78
C ASP A 80 5.70 4.70 -23.68
N HIS A 81 4.63 5.41 -24.03
CA HIS A 81 3.86 6.22 -23.07
C HIS A 81 3.26 5.48 -21.87
N LYS A 82 3.29 4.15 -21.82
CA LYS A 82 2.70 3.30 -20.78
C LYS A 82 3.64 2.19 -20.30
N THR A 83 4.87 2.14 -20.79
CA THR A 83 5.80 1.04 -20.47
C THR A 83 7.14 1.60 -20.05
N ILE A 84 7.60 1.19 -18.86
CA ILE A 84 8.93 1.50 -18.33
C ILE A 84 9.72 0.20 -18.24
N ASP A 85 10.94 0.20 -18.77
CA ASP A 85 11.89 -0.88 -18.57
C ASP A 85 12.94 -0.44 -17.56
N VAL A 86 13.23 -1.32 -16.60
CA VAL A 86 14.21 -1.12 -15.53
C VAL A 86 15.17 -2.30 -15.59
N TYR A 87 16.47 -2.00 -15.62
CA TYR A 87 17.55 -2.97 -15.71
C TYR A 87 18.35 -2.92 -14.42
N PHE A 88 18.52 -4.06 -13.77
CA PHE A 88 19.35 -4.16 -12.57
C PHE A 88 20.84 -4.11 -12.93
N SER A 89 21.62 -3.50 -12.04
CA SER A 89 23.08 -3.42 -12.16
C SER A 89 23.76 -4.69 -11.67
N ASP A 90 25.00 -4.91 -12.09
CA ASP A 90 25.85 -6.00 -11.59
C ASP A 90 26.03 -5.97 -10.06
N ASN A 91 25.84 -4.82 -9.42
CA ASN A 91 25.89 -4.69 -7.96
C ASN A 91 24.79 -5.50 -7.26
N MET A 92 23.69 -5.82 -7.95
CA MET A 92 22.64 -6.70 -7.42
C MET A 92 23.14 -8.12 -7.18
N ASP A 93 24.07 -8.61 -7.99
CA ASP A 93 24.67 -9.92 -7.77
C ASP A 93 25.55 -9.94 -6.51
N GLU A 94 26.15 -8.81 -6.14
CA GLU A 94 26.91 -8.70 -4.88
C GLU A 94 26.02 -8.83 -3.64
N LEU A 95 24.78 -8.32 -3.68
CA LEU A 95 23.79 -8.50 -2.61
C LEU A 95 23.43 -9.97 -2.36
N LEU A 96 23.58 -10.83 -3.38
CA LEU A 96 23.35 -12.27 -3.25
C LEU A 96 24.52 -13.00 -2.57
N VAL A 97 25.74 -12.45 -2.61
CA VAL A 97 26.96 -13.08 -2.07
C VAL A 97 26.98 -13.04 -0.53
N ASP A 98 26.34 -12.04 0.07
CA ASP A 98 26.30 -11.86 1.53
C ASP A 98 25.17 -12.62 2.23
N ILE A 99 24.32 -13.33 1.48
CA ILE A 99 23.25 -14.16 2.05
C ILE A 99 23.85 -15.50 2.49
N PRO A 100 23.80 -15.87 3.79
CA PRO A 100 24.28 -17.17 4.26
C PRO A 100 23.67 -18.32 3.45
N GLU A 101 24.46 -19.30 3.00
CA GLU A 101 23.99 -20.46 2.23
C GLU A 101 22.83 -21.23 2.91
N GLU A 102 22.70 -21.11 4.23
CA GLU A 102 21.63 -21.70 5.04
C GLU A 102 20.26 -21.01 4.83
N LEU A 103 20.26 -19.75 4.39
CA LEU A 103 19.11 -19.00 3.92
C LEU A 103 19.02 -19.14 2.40
N VAL A 104 18.62 -20.33 1.93
CA VAL A 104 18.40 -20.59 0.50
C VAL A 104 17.21 -19.76 0.01
N VAL A 105 17.46 -18.49 -0.31
CA VAL A 105 16.55 -17.65 -1.09
C VAL A 105 16.96 -17.85 -2.54
N GLU A 106 16.04 -18.34 -3.37
CA GLU A 106 16.29 -18.40 -4.81
C GLU A 106 16.67 -16.99 -5.29
N PRO A 107 17.81 -16.80 -5.99
CA PRO A 107 18.28 -15.48 -6.41
C PRO A 107 17.19 -14.61 -7.05
N THR A 108 16.34 -15.21 -7.87
CA THR A 108 15.19 -14.57 -8.51
C THR A 108 14.23 -13.91 -7.51
N LYS A 109 14.03 -14.47 -6.31
CA LYS A 109 13.15 -13.88 -5.28
C LYS A 109 13.73 -12.61 -4.68
N VAL A 110 15.05 -12.48 -4.62
CA VAL A 110 15.70 -11.24 -4.16
C VAL A 110 15.44 -10.13 -5.19
N TYR A 111 15.68 -10.43 -6.47
CA TYR A 111 15.37 -9.53 -7.57
C TYR A 111 13.89 -9.10 -7.60
N GLU A 112 12.95 -10.04 -7.45
CA GLU A 112 11.51 -9.72 -7.39
C GLU A 112 11.15 -8.84 -6.19
N THR A 113 11.80 -9.05 -5.04
CA THR A 113 11.58 -8.24 -3.84
C THR A 113 12.04 -6.79 -4.06
N VAL A 114 13.25 -6.61 -4.61
CA VAL A 114 13.76 -5.28 -4.95
C VAL A 114 12.88 -4.62 -6.02
N ALA A 115 12.48 -5.37 -7.05
CA ALA A 115 11.57 -4.87 -8.09
C ALA A 115 10.24 -4.39 -7.51
N SER A 116 9.67 -5.09 -6.53
CA SER A 116 8.42 -4.70 -5.87
C SER A 116 8.54 -3.40 -5.07
N ILE A 117 9.69 -3.19 -4.41
CA ILE A 117 9.99 -1.94 -3.69
C ILE A 117 10.10 -0.78 -4.69
N GLN A 118 10.87 -0.96 -5.76
CA GLN A 118 11.09 0.06 -6.79
C GLN A 118 9.81 0.39 -7.58
N ASP A 119 8.96 -0.61 -7.84
CA ASP A 119 7.68 -0.45 -8.54
C ASP A 119 6.81 0.61 -7.88
N THR A 120 6.74 0.60 -6.55
CA THR A 120 5.92 1.54 -5.80
C THR A 120 6.39 2.98 -6.00
N HIS A 121 7.69 3.24 -5.84
CA HIS A 121 8.27 4.58 -6.03
C HIS A 121 8.14 5.07 -7.48
N LEU A 122 8.49 4.22 -8.45
CA LEU A 122 8.48 4.56 -9.86
C LEU A 122 7.06 4.82 -10.38
N ARG A 123 6.09 4.06 -9.88
CA ARG A 123 4.67 4.22 -10.24
C ARG A 123 4.10 5.53 -9.70
N GLU A 124 4.45 5.95 -8.48
CA GLU A 124 4.04 7.26 -7.95
C GLU A 124 4.67 8.43 -8.72
N ALA A 125 5.97 8.34 -9.05
CA ALA A 125 6.61 9.32 -9.92
C ALA A 125 5.94 9.39 -11.31
N TYR A 126 5.55 8.23 -11.87
CA TYR A 126 4.82 8.18 -13.14
C TYR A 126 3.43 8.82 -13.02
N LYS A 127 2.67 8.55 -11.95
CA LYS A 127 1.36 9.18 -11.67
C LYS A 127 1.46 10.70 -11.51
N ALA A 128 2.56 11.18 -10.93
CA ALA A 128 2.87 12.60 -10.85
C ALA A 128 3.24 13.21 -12.22
N SER A 129 3.59 12.39 -13.21
CA SER A 129 4.03 12.86 -14.52
C SER A 129 2.90 13.14 -15.51
N THR A 130 3.20 13.97 -16.50
CA THR A 130 2.31 14.22 -17.65
C THR A 130 2.09 13.01 -18.57
N TYR A 131 2.79 11.88 -18.34
CA TYR A 131 2.49 10.61 -18.99
C TYR A 131 1.23 9.94 -18.42
N TYR A 132 0.89 10.21 -17.16
CA TYR A 132 -0.32 9.69 -16.52
C TYR A 132 -1.56 10.39 -17.04
N GLN A 133 -2.02 9.94 -18.21
CA GLN A 133 -3.22 10.42 -18.88
C GLN A 133 -4.33 9.38 -18.76
N ASN A 134 -5.56 9.84 -18.54
CA ASN A 134 -6.75 8.99 -18.44
C ASN A 134 -6.71 7.95 -17.30
N GLN A 135 -5.95 8.22 -16.24
CA GLN A 135 -5.82 7.35 -15.07
C GLN A 135 -5.27 5.94 -15.37
N ILE A 136 -4.51 5.79 -16.47
CA ILE A 136 -3.90 4.51 -16.83
C ILE A 136 -2.50 4.42 -16.22
N GLU A 137 -2.31 3.48 -15.31
CA GLU A 137 -1.01 3.15 -14.74
C GLU A 137 -0.06 2.48 -15.75
N PRO A 138 1.27 2.56 -15.55
CA PRO A 138 2.23 1.97 -16.47
C PRO A 138 2.39 0.46 -16.22
N THR A 139 2.85 -0.24 -17.26
CA THR A 139 3.53 -1.52 -17.10
C THR A 139 5.00 -1.26 -16.80
N ILE A 140 5.52 -1.82 -15.72
CA ILE A 140 6.93 -1.70 -15.33
C ILE A 140 7.56 -3.08 -15.44
N ARG A 141 8.61 -3.21 -16.24
CA ARG A 141 9.30 -4.48 -16.51
C ARG A 141 10.72 -4.41 -15.96
N TYR A 142 11.11 -5.45 -15.24
CA TYR A 142 12.42 -5.55 -14.61
C TYR A 142 13.24 -6.63 -15.28
N TYR A 143 14.45 -6.28 -15.68
CA TYR A 143 15.40 -7.14 -16.36
C TYR A 143 16.66 -7.30 -15.51
N ASP A 144 17.29 -8.47 -15.59
CA ASP A 144 18.64 -8.67 -15.05
C ASP A 144 19.70 -8.05 -15.96
N ASN A 145 20.97 -8.18 -15.56
CA ASN A 145 22.14 -7.73 -16.31
C ASN A 145 22.40 -8.53 -17.61
N GLU A 146 21.68 -9.64 -17.82
CA GLU A 146 21.70 -10.44 -19.05
C GLU A 146 20.51 -10.14 -19.99
N ASP A 147 19.76 -9.04 -19.74
CA ASP A 147 18.54 -8.66 -20.45
C ASP A 147 17.38 -9.69 -20.34
N GLN A 148 17.41 -10.58 -19.34
CA GLN A 148 16.32 -11.53 -19.09
C GLN A 148 15.24 -10.87 -18.23
N LEU A 149 13.98 -11.00 -18.68
CA LEU A 149 12.84 -10.49 -17.92
C LEU A 149 12.67 -11.28 -16.63
N ILE A 150 12.82 -10.61 -15.49
CA ILE A 150 12.57 -11.18 -14.16
C ILE A 150 11.07 -11.11 -13.86
N VAL A 151 10.51 -9.90 -13.88
CA VAL A 151 9.11 -9.65 -13.50
C VAL A 151 8.52 -8.47 -14.25
N SER A 152 7.20 -8.50 -14.46
CA SER A 152 6.44 -7.42 -15.10
C SER A 152 5.23 -7.07 -14.25
N PHE A 153 5.14 -5.82 -13.82
CA PHE A 153 4.05 -5.28 -13.03
C PHE A 153 3.14 -4.38 -13.88
N ASN A 154 1.95 -4.88 -14.18
CA ASN A 154 0.92 -4.20 -14.97
C ASN A 154 -0.08 -3.38 -14.12
N GLN A 155 -0.08 -3.56 -12.80
CA GLN A 155 -0.97 -2.92 -11.84
C GLN A 155 -0.17 -2.52 -10.59
N SER A 156 -0.70 -1.67 -9.73
CA SER A 156 -0.08 -1.28 -8.45
C SER A 156 0.06 -2.45 -7.48
N ALA A 157 0.98 -2.32 -6.50
CA ALA A 157 1.12 -3.29 -5.42
C ALA A 157 -0.18 -3.52 -4.65
N GLU A 158 -0.95 -2.47 -4.37
CA GLU A 158 -2.23 -2.54 -3.68
C GLU A 158 -3.24 -3.43 -4.42
N VAL A 159 -3.41 -3.21 -5.74
CA VAL A 159 -4.31 -4.02 -6.56
C VAL A 159 -3.84 -5.47 -6.62
N ARG A 160 -2.53 -5.72 -6.78
CA ARG A 160 -1.98 -7.08 -6.76
C ARG A 160 -2.22 -7.79 -5.43
N THR A 161 -2.03 -7.10 -4.31
CA THR A 161 -2.31 -7.64 -2.97
C THR A 161 -3.79 -7.93 -2.79
N GLN A 162 -4.66 -7.04 -3.25
CA GLN A 162 -6.11 -7.27 -3.19
C GLN A 162 -6.52 -8.47 -4.04
N GLU A 163 -6.10 -8.55 -5.30
CA GLU A 163 -6.40 -9.67 -6.20
C GLU A 163 -5.87 -11.00 -5.64
N GLU A 164 -4.68 -10.99 -5.02
CA GLU A 164 -4.10 -12.16 -4.38
C GLU A 164 -4.91 -12.61 -3.15
N GLU A 165 -5.35 -11.68 -2.31
CA GLU A 165 -6.23 -12.00 -1.17
C GLU A 165 -7.63 -12.45 -1.62
N GLU A 166 -8.19 -11.88 -2.67
CA GLU A 166 -9.44 -12.34 -3.29
C GLU A 166 -9.28 -13.76 -3.87
N ARG A 167 -8.15 -14.03 -4.53
CA ARG A 167 -7.81 -15.37 -5.05
C ARG A 167 -7.63 -16.37 -3.93
N LYS A 168 -6.95 -16.00 -2.84
CA LYS A 168 -6.84 -16.83 -1.64
C LYS A 168 -8.21 -17.09 -1.04
N GLU A 169 -9.04 -16.05 -0.88
CA GLU A 169 -10.39 -16.18 -0.34
C GLU A 169 -11.28 -17.12 -1.17
N GLN A 170 -11.15 -17.10 -2.51
CA GLN A 170 -11.86 -18.03 -3.40
C GLN A 170 -11.37 -19.47 -3.29
N ASN A 171 -10.09 -19.68 -2.96
CA ASN A 171 -9.49 -21.01 -2.84
C ASN A 171 -9.53 -21.58 -1.43
N ARG A 172 -9.76 -20.75 -0.40
CA ARG A 172 -9.90 -21.19 0.99
C ARG A 172 -11.05 -22.16 1.13
N THR A 173 -10.79 -23.28 1.80
CA THR A 173 -11.82 -24.25 2.16
C THR A 173 -12.72 -23.67 3.24
N ASP A 174 -14.01 -23.54 2.94
CA ASP A 174 -15.01 -23.16 3.93
C ASP A 174 -15.39 -24.38 4.79
N LEU A 175 -14.99 -24.35 6.06
CA LEU A 175 -15.32 -25.39 7.04
C LEU A 175 -16.80 -25.32 7.46
N GLY A 176 -17.45 -24.18 7.24
CA GLY A 176 -18.87 -23.98 7.48
C GLY A 176 -19.17 -22.91 8.52
N THR A 177 -20.46 -22.82 8.84
CA THR A 177 -21.01 -21.89 9.83
C THR A 177 -21.51 -22.64 11.06
N TYR A 178 -21.11 -22.16 12.22
CA TYR A 178 -21.29 -22.84 13.50
C TYR A 178 -22.00 -21.94 14.51
N GLY A 179 -22.72 -22.54 15.44
CA GLY A 179 -23.29 -21.84 16.58
C GLY A 179 -22.24 -21.58 17.66
N PHE A 180 -22.57 -20.66 18.56
CA PHE A 180 -21.81 -20.45 19.80
C PHE A 180 -21.58 -21.75 20.60
N ASN A 181 -20.41 -21.90 21.25
CA ASN A 181 -19.93 -23.11 21.93
C ASN A 181 -19.65 -24.34 21.05
N GLN A 182 -19.74 -24.23 19.72
CA GLN A 182 -19.29 -25.31 18.84
C GLN A 182 -17.81 -25.17 18.54
N SER A 183 -17.08 -26.28 18.70
CA SER A 183 -15.67 -26.40 18.35
C SER A 183 -15.52 -26.64 16.86
N VAL A 184 -14.55 -25.95 16.24
CA VAL A 184 -14.17 -26.17 14.84
C VAL A 184 -12.72 -26.61 14.79
N MET A 185 -12.48 -27.75 14.15
CA MET A 185 -11.16 -28.32 13.91
C MET A 185 -10.61 -27.76 12.60
N PHE A 186 -9.54 -26.99 12.69
CA PHE A 186 -8.63 -26.71 11.58
C PHE A 186 -7.59 -27.82 11.53
N GLU A 187 -6.77 -27.87 10.48
CA GLU A 187 -5.77 -28.93 10.31
C GLU A 187 -4.88 -29.16 11.55
N ASN A 188 -4.50 -28.06 12.22
CA ASN A 188 -3.47 -28.05 13.26
C ASN A 188 -3.94 -27.53 14.62
N PHE A 189 -5.20 -27.12 14.74
CA PHE A 189 -5.75 -26.57 15.98
C PHE A 189 -7.28 -26.60 16.01
N THR A 190 -7.84 -26.52 17.20
CA THR A 190 -9.28 -26.38 17.43
C THR A 190 -9.57 -25.00 18.01
N ILE A 191 -10.63 -24.35 17.55
CA ILE A 191 -11.14 -23.10 18.13
C ILE A 191 -12.55 -23.34 18.69
N THR A 192 -12.79 -22.87 19.91
CA THR A 192 -14.11 -22.89 20.55
C THR A 192 -14.39 -21.56 21.25
N PHE A 193 -15.56 -20.96 21.01
CA PHE A 193 -16.02 -19.83 21.82
C PHE A 193 -16.72 -20.35 23.08
N THR A 194 -16.30 -19.92 24.27
CA THR A 194 -16.68 -20.55 25.56
C THR A 194 -17.56 -19.69 26.47
N GLY A 195 -17.64 -18.39 26.23
CA GLY A 195 -18.42 -17.45 27.04
C GLY A 195 -18.55 -16.09 26.38
N GLY A 196 -19.58 -15.32 26.75
CA GLY A 196 -19.83 -14.01 26.19
C GLY A 196 -20.51 -13.08 27.19
N ASN A 197 -20.08 -11.82 27.23
CA ASN A 197 -20.73 -10.77 28.00
C ASN A 197 -20.38 -9.39 27.46
N ASN A 198 -21.26 -8.43 27.69
CA ASN A 198 -21.03 -7.03 27.41
C ASN A 198 -20.35 -6.37 28.62
N ILE A 199 -19.31 -5.59 28.37
CA ILE A 199 -18.60 -4.81 29.37
C ILE A 199 -18.82 -3.30 29.12
N PRO A 200 -19.15 -2.51 30.16
CA PRO A 200 -19.51 -1.11 30.01
C PRO A 200 -18.30 -0.16 29.90
N ARG A 201 -17.11 -0.64 29.49
CA ARG A 201 -15.86 0.07 29.80
C ARG A 201 -15.77 1.46 29.14
N ARG A 202 -15.48 2.45 29.98
CA ARG A 202 -14.85 3.72 29.65
C ARG A 202 -13.34 3.54 29.86
N LEU A 203 -12.53 3.71 28.83
CA LEU A 203 -11.12 4.05 29.05
C LEU A 203 -11.08 5.51 29.50
N GLU A 204 -10.34 5.82 30.58
CA GLU A 204 -10.32 7.15 31.20
C GLU A 204 -9.80 8.26 30.26
N ASP A 205 -9.11 7.87 29.17
CA ASP A 205 -8.43 8.78 28.24
C ASP A 205 -8.98 8.75 26.79
N GLU A 206 -10.10 8.04 26.52
CA GLU A 206 -10.65 7.97 25.16
C GLU A 206 -11.70 9.06 24.88
N ILE A 207 -11.48 9.83 23.80
CA ILE A 207 -12.43 10.85 23.29
C ILE A 207 -13.76 10.20 22.85
N TYR A 208 -13.73 8.92 22.47
CA TYR A 208 -14.89 8.15 22.05
C TYR A 208 -15.00 6.87 22.88
N THR A 209 -15.99 6.79 23.77
CA THR A 209 -16.30 5.53 24.47
C THR A 209 -17.37 4.75 23.70
N PRO A 210 -17.08 3.55 23.19
CA PRO A 210 -18.10 2.70 22.59
C PRO A 210 -19.21 2.38 23.59
N LYS A 211 -20.47 2.40 23.12
CA LYS A 211 -21.65 2.18 23.99
C LYS A 211 -21.69 0.76 24.56
N HIS A 212 -21.23 -0.21 23.77
CA HIS A 212 -21.20 -1.62 24.11
C HIS A 212 -19.87 -2.20 23.61
N VAL A 213 -19.13 -2.86 24.49
CA VAL A 213 -17.96 -3.68 24.12
C VAL A 213 -18.28 -5.10 24.51
N VAL A 214 -18.26 -6.00 23.54
CA VAL A 214 -18.46 -7.42 23.79
C VAL A 214 -17.12 -8.04 24.17
N HIS A 215 -17.14 -8.86 25.20
CA HIS A 215 -16.07 -9.78 25.59
C HIS A 215 -16.53 -11.20 25.28
N LEU A 216 -15.79 -11.91 24.44
CA LEU A 216 -15.99 -13.33 24.18
C LEU A 216 -14.77 -14.13 24.61
N GLY A 217 -14.99 -15.20 25.37
CA GLY A 217 -13.95 -16.17 25.68
C GLY A 217 -13.67 -17.07 24.49
N VAL A 218 -12.41 -17.24 24.13
CA VAL A 218 -11.92 -18.13 23.09
C VAL A 218 -11.02 -19.18 23.73
N GLU A 219 -11.30 -20.44 23.46
CA GLU A 219 -10.39 -21.55 23.69
C GLU A 219 -9.70 -21.89 22.38
N PHE A 220 -8.37 -21.97 22.42
CA PHE A 220 -7.54 -22.40 21.30
C PHE A 220 -6.73 -23.62 21.75
N GLU A 221 -6.92 -24.75 21.08
CA GLU A 221 -6.18 -25.98 21.34
C GLU A 221 -5.25 -26.28 20.17
N ASN A 222 -3.94 -26.39 20.43
CA ASN A 222 -2.97 -26.77 19.41
C ASN A 222 -2.91 -28.30 19.29
N THR A 223 -3.40 -28.83 18.17
CA THR A 223 -3.43 -30.28 17.90
C THR A 223 -2.24 -30.75 17.06
N SER A 224 -1.35 -29.84 16.67
CA SER A 224 -0.13 -30.14 15.90
C SER A 224 1.06 -30.57 16.77
N ASP A 225 2.15 -30.95 16.11
CA ASP A 225 3.44 -31.29 16.74
C ASP A 225 4.39 -30.09 16.87
N ARG A 226 3.96 -28.88 16.46
CA ARG A 226 4.76 -27.64 16.49
C ARG A 226 4.07 -26.58 17.32
N LYS A 227 4.82 -25.58 17.79
CA LYS A 227 4.20 -24.40 18.42
C LYS A 227 3.35 -23.65 17.39
N PHE A 228 2.18 -23.17 17.81
CA PHE A 228 1.30 -22.37 16.97
C PHE A 228 1.04 -21.01 17.63
N PHE A 229 1.04 -19.92 16.88
CA PHE A 229 0.71 -18.60 17.42
C PHE A 229 -0.79 -18.36 17.29
N ALA A 230 -1.49 -18.22 18.42
CA ALA A 230 -2.91 -17.92 18.46
C ALA A 230 -3.09 -16.41 18.68
N SER A 231 -3.84 -15.75 17.80
CA SER A 231 -4.11 -14.31 17.89
C SER A 231 -5.55 -13.99 17.51
N VAL A 232 -6.17 -13.08 18.28
CA VAL A 232 -7.47 -12.50 17.92
C VAL A 232 -7.43 -11.65 16.66
N ASP A 233 -6.27 -11.16 16.25
CA ASP A 233 -6.13 -10.28 15.07
C ASP A 233 -6.42 -11.02 13.74
N LEU A 234 -6.57 -12.35 13.79
CA LEU A 234 -6.96 -13.19 12.65
C LEU A 234 -8.48 -13.35 12.50
N PHE A 235 -9.27 -12.75 13.38
CA PHE A 235 -10.73 -12.75 13.29
C PHE A 235 -11.23 -11.48 12.61
N THR A 236 -12.15 -11.65 11.68
CA THR A 236 -13.05 -10.58 11.24
C THR A 236 -14.38 -10.76 11.95
N ILE A 237 -14.97 -9.67 12.44
CA ILE A 237 -16.27 -9.71 13.11
C ILE A 237 -17.21 -8.80 12.34
N THR A 238 -18.37 -9.31 11.95
CA THR A 238 -19.42 -8.52 11.27
C THR A 238 -20.72 -8.53 12.07
N ASP A 239 -21.49 -7.46 11.93
CA ASP A 239 -22.87 -7.42 12.42
C ASP A 239 -23.87 -7.99 11.40
N SER A 240 -25.15 -8.10 11.80
CA SER A 240 -26.22 -8.62 10.94
C SER A 240 -26.50 -7.79 9.67
N TRP A 241 -25.93 -6.59 9.57
CA TRP A 241 -26.00 -5.75 8.37
C TRP A 241 -24.77 -5.92 7.46
N GLY A 242 -23.80 -6.75 7.88
CA GLY A 242 -22.56 -7.00 7.16
C GLY A 242 -21.49 -5.94 7.38
N ASN A 243 -21.65 -5.07 8.39
CA ASN A 243 -20.60 -4.10 8.72
C ASN A 243 -19.52 -4.79 9.55
N GLU A 244 -18.26 -4.64 9.15
CA GLU A 244 -17.12 -5.05 9.95
C GLU A 244 -17.02 -4.20 11.22
N LEU A 245 -16.78 -4.86 12.34
CA LEU A 245 -16.69 -4.28 13.68
C LEU A 245 -15.24 -4.23 14.14
N ASP A 246 -14.85 -3.11 14.74
CA ASP A 246 -13.50 -2.93 15.25
C ASP A 246 -13.22 -3.84 16.45
N LEU A 247 -12.08 -4.53 16.39
CA LEU A 247 -11.51 -5.20 17.56
C LEU A 247 -11.05 -4.16 18.58
N TYR A 248 -11.46 -4.34 19.82
CA TYR A 248 -11.12 -3.45 20.91
C TYR A 248 -9.83 -3.95 21.60
N LYS A 249 -8.80 -3.09 21.61
CA LYS A 249 -7.45 -3.48 22.03
C LYS A 249 -7.28 -3.39 23.54
N PHE A 250 -7.56 -4.48 24.25
CA PHE A 250 -7.06 -4.67 25.62
C PHE A 250 -5.76 -5.46 25.64
N ASP A 251 -4.94 -5.22 26.67
CA ASP A 251 -3.64 -5.87 26.86
C ASP A 251 -3.76 -7.38 27.12
N ASP A 252 -4.92 -7.86 27.58
CA ASP A 252 -5.17 -9.26 27.95
C ASP A 252 -5.81 -10.09 26.82
N ARG A 253 -5.88 -9.56 25.59
CA ARG A 253 -6.38 -10.29 24.43
C ARG A 253 -5.54 -11.51 24.09
N LEU A 254 -6.16 -12.55 23.51
CA LEU A 254 -5.47 -13.75 23.04
C LEU A 254 -4.40 -13.38 21.99
N ALA A 255 -3.13 -13.53 22.34
CA ALA A 255 -1.97 -13.26 21.49
C ALA A 255 -0.72 -13.97 22.04
N GLU A 256 -0.65 -15.30 21.92
CA GLU A 256 0.45 -16.08 22.49
C GLU A 256 0.78 -17.36 21.71
N PHE A 257 1.96 -17.91 21.97
CA PHE A 257 2.37 -19.20 21.40
C PHE A 257 1.83 -20.35 22.24
N VAL A 258 1.15 -21.29 21.58
CA VAL A 258 0.57 -22.50 22.16
C VAL A 258 1.47 -23.68 21.88
N ASP A 259 1.92 -24.35 22.93
CA ASP A 259 2.73 -25.56 22.80
C ASP A 259 1.90 -26.75 22.24
N PRO A 260 2.55 -27.72 21.57
CA PRO A 260 1.89 -28.93 21.07
C PRO A 260 1.04 -29.64 22.13
N GLY A 261 -0.22 -29.93 21.80
CA GLY A 261 -1.18 -30.61 22.67
C GLY A 261 -1.62 -29.79 23.89
N GLN A 262 -1.34 -28.49 23.93
CA GLN A 262 -1.85 -27.58 24.96
C GLN A 262 -3.06 -26.80 24.45
N ALA A 263 -3.90 -26.38 25.39
CA ALA A 263 -4.98 -25.43 25.15
C ALA A 263 -4.76 -24.18 25.99
N ILE A 264 -5.13 -23.05 25.42
CA ILE A 264 -5.13 -21.75 26.08
C ILE A 264 -6.51 -21.12 25.99
N HIS A 265 -6.77 -20.20 26.91
CA HIS A 265 -8.00 -19.43 26.96
C HIS A 265 -7.65 -17.96 26.97
N GLY A 266 -8.25 -17.21 26.06
CA GLY A 266 -8.07 -15.78 26.00
C GLY A 266 -9.32 -15.09 25.47
N PRO A 267 -9.48 -13.81 25.82
CA PRO A 267 -10.61 -13.04 25.36
C PRO A 267 -10.37 -12.44 23.96
N ILE A 268 -11.47 -12.30 23.22
CA ILE A 268 -11.60 -11.35 22.12
C ILE A 268 -12.59 -10.26 22.53
N TYR A 269 -12.25 -9.03 22.17
CA TYR A 269 -13.10 -7.87 22.45
C TYR A 269 -13.42 -7.13 21.17
N PHE A 270 -14.66 -6.67 21.02
CA PHE A 270 -15.06 -5.87 19.88
C PHE A 270 -16.15 -4.86 20.23
N VAL A 271 -16.19 -3.76 19.48
CA VAL A 271 -17.21 -2.73 19.63
C VAL A 271 -18.50 -3.22 18.99
N ALA A 272 -19.52 -3.48 19.80
CA ALA A 272 -20.81 -3.93 19.28
C ALA A 272 -21.64 -2.77 18.74
N SER A 273 -22.19 -2.96 17.54
CA SER A 273 -23.17 -2.04 16.94
C SER A 273 -24.56 -2.15 17.59
N GLY A 274 -24.80 -3.19 18.39
CA GLY A 274 -26.13 -3.54 18.92
C GLY A 274 -27.05 -4.11 17.84
N LYS A 275 -26.46 -4.75 16.82
CA LYS A 275 -27.14 -5.36 15.67
C LYS A 275 -26.69 -6.79 15.47
N GLY A 276 -26.89 -7.64 16.48
CA GLY A 276 -26.67 -9.07 16.33
C GLY A 276 -27.68 -9.75 15.39
N PRO A 277 -27.49 -11.05 15.11
CA PRO A 277 -26.33 -11.85 15.52
C PRO A 277 -25.02 -11.34 14.90
N TYR A 278 -23.92 -11.57 15.60
CA TYR A 278 -22.57 -11.26 15.11
C TYR A 278 -21.97 -12.50 14.45
N GLU A 279 -21.29 -12.31 13.32
CA GLU A 279 -20.53 -13.36 12.66
C GLU A 279 -19.05 -13.16 12.95
N LEU A 280 -18.41 -14.18 13.52
CA LEU A 280 -16.96 -14.19 13.75
C LEU A 280 -16.34 -15.15 12.76
N THR A 281 -15.54 -14.64 11.83
CA THR A 281 -14.85 -15.45 10.83
C THR A 281 -13.37 -15.52 11.16
N TYR A 282 -12.86 -16.73 11.39
CA TYR A 282 -11.43 -17.01 11.48
C TYR A 282 -10.90 -17.48 10.13
N ARG A 283 -9.76 -16.95 9.70
CA ARG A 283 -9.12 -17.31 8.42
C ARG A 283 -7.69 -17.79 8.61
N THR A 284 -7.34 -18.83 7.86
CA THR A 284 -5.98 -19.29 7.61
C THR A 284 -5.66 -19.11 6.12
N GLU A 285 -4.45 -19.48 5.70
CA GLU A 285 -4.12 -19.53 4.26
C GLU A 285 -5.03 -20.52 3.51
N GLU A 286 -5.36 -21.65 4.13
CA GLU A 286 -6.02 -22.78 3.46
C GLU A 286 -7.52 -22.91 3.74
N SER A 287 -8.00 -22.33 4.85
CA SER A 287 -9.37 -22.56 5.32
C SER A 287 -9.94 -21.41 6.15
N LYS A 288 -11.27 -21.36 6.24
CA LYS A 288 -12.02 -20.42 7.07
C LYS A 288 -13.18 -21.11 7.78
N ALA A 289 -13.59 -20.55 8.92
CA ALA A 289 -14.80 -20.96 9.63
C ALA A 289 -15.49 -19.74 10.23
N THR A 290 -16.83 -19.79 10.31
CA THR A 290 -17.64 -18.71 10.86
C THR A 290 -18.46 -19.20 12.05
N TRP A 291 -18.51 -18.40 13.12
CA TRP A 291 -19.39 -18.62 14.26
C TRP A 291 -20.45 -17.53 14.34
N ILE A 292 -21.69 -17.94 14.63
CA ILE A 292 -22.82 -17.05 14.86
C ILE A 292 -23.03 -16.87 16.36
N VAL A 293 -23.00 -15.62 16.81
CA VAL A 293 -23.15 -15.21 18.20
C VAL A 293 -24.37 -14.30 18.32
N GLU A 294 -25.44 -14.85 18.88
CA GLU A 294 -26.68 -14.11 19.15
C GLU A 294 -26.47 -13.03 20.22
N ASP A 295 -27.23 -11.94 20.17
CA ASP A 295 -27.18 -10.84 21.13
C ASP A 295 -27.37 -11.31 22.59
N GLU A 296 -28.27 -12.28 22.81
CA GLU A 296 -28.51 -12.89 24.13
C GLU A 296 -27.26 -13.56 24.72
N ARG A 297 -26.35 -14.08 23.87
CA ARG A 297 -25.11 -14.74 24.30
C ARG A 297 -24.05 -13.76 24.79
N VAL A 298 -24.21 -12.49 24.47
CA VAL A 298 -23.28 -11.42 24.83
C VAL A 298 -23.91 -10.38 25.74
N GLY A 299 -25.13 -10.62 26.23
CA GLY A 299 -25.81 -9.69 27.15
C GLY A 299 -26.12 -8.35 26.49
N LEU A 300 -26.52 -8.38 25.23
CA LEU A 300 -27.10 -7.25 24.51
C LEU A 300 -28.61 -7.53 24.37
N ASP A 301 -29.43 -6.57 24.83
CA ASP A 301 -30.90 -6.59 24.77
C ASP A 301 -31.42 -5.51 23.80
#